data_AF-A0A9E0ZME3-F1
#
_entry.id   AF-A0A9E0ZME3-F1
#
_cell.length_a   1.000
_cell.length_b   1.000
_cell.length_c   1.000
_cell.angle_alpha   90.00
_cell.angle_beta   90.00
_cell.angle_gamma   90.00
#
_symmetry.space_group_name_H-M   'P 1'
#
loop_
_entity.id
_entity.type
_entity.pdbx_description
1 polymer ?
#
loop_
_entity_poly.entity_id
_entity_poly.type
_entity_poly.pdbx_seq_one_letter_code
_entity_poly.pdbx_strand_id
1 'polypeptide(L)'
;MKGLFVKDLKLMMLQKNFLLLILAIVIGMMIFTDDVIFPLGFLSFIVSLFTVSTISYDDFDNGNAFLFTLPITRNHYVSEKYFLGLLLGCMAWVLATVLGIITTVLKDTLPITDLVQSSLMILPIMIVVQAIMLPFQLKFGGDKGRIAMIGAFGGLAVITLVIVKGAEAIFNIDLVSLLDNMPTVSMGVLIAIAIIIALLMLLVSMKISLSIMNKKEF
;
A
#
# COMPACT_ATOMS: atom_id res chain seq x y z
N MET A 1 -0.47 -0.98 -24.05
CA MET A 1 -0.65 -0.50 -22.65
C MET A 1 -2.10 -0.13 -22.32
N LYS A 2 -2.81 0.68 -23.12
CA LYS A 2 -4.20 1.08 -22.82
C LYS A 2 -5.17 -0.10 -22.61
N GLY A 3 -5.02 -1.20 -23.36
CA GLY A 3 -5.89 -2.37 -23.24
C GLY A 3 -5.82 -3.09 -21.90
N LEU A 4 -4.62 -3.24 -21.32
CA LEU A 4 -4.43 -3.89 -20.02
C LEU A 4 -5.04 -3.05 -18.89
N PHE A 5 -4.80 -1.74 -18.93
CA PHE A 5 -5.37 -0.79 -17.96
C PHE A 5 -6.91 -0.73 -18.03
N VAL A 6 -7.48 -0.72 -19.24
CA VAL A 6 -8.95 -0.77 -19.41
C VAL A 6 -9.53 -2.08 -18.90
N LYS A 7 -8.84 -3.21 -19.10
CA LYS A 7 -9.24 -4.51 -18.54
C LYS A 7 -9.27 -4.44 -17.01
N ASP A 8 -8.22 -3.91 -16.38
CA ASP A 8 -8.16 -3.82 -14.92
C ASP A 8 -9.22 -2.88 -14.35
N LEU A 9 -9.50 -1.74 -14.99
CA LEU A 9 -10.62 -0.88 -14.60
C LEU A 9 -11.99 -1.56 -14.76
N LYS A 10 -12.18 -2.36 -15.81
CA LYS A 10 -13.42 -3.15 -15.98
C LYS A 10 -13.58 -4.23 -14.90
N LEU A 11 -12.48 -4.88 -14.51
CA LEU A 11 -12.49 -5.82 -13.38
C LEU A 11 -12.89 -5.12 -12.08
N MET A 12 -12.41 -3.89 -11.86
CA MET A 12 -12.83 -3.09 -10.72
C MET A 12 -14.30 -2.68 -10.78
N MET A 13 -14.83 -2.34 -11.96
CA MET A 13 -16.26 -2.06 -12.13
C MET A 13 -17.12 -3.29 -11.82
N LEU A 14 -16.63 -4.50 -12.08
CA LEU A 14 -17.27 -5.75 -11.67
C LEU A 14 -17.32 -5.89 -10.13
N GLN A 15 -16.28 -5.42 -9.44
CA GLN A 15 -16.19 -5.42 -7.97
C GLN A 15 -16.77 -4.16 -7.31
N LYS A 16 -17.54 -3.33 -8.04
CA LYS A 16 -18.09 -2.07 -7.53
C LYS A 16 -18.90 -2.21 -6.24
N ASN A 17 -19.63 -3.32 -6.07
CA ASN A 17 -20.47 -3.54 -4.88
C ASN A 17 -19.59 -3.66 -3.62
N PHE A 18 -18.43 -4.29 -3.74
CA PHE A 18 -17.48 -4.42 -2.63
C PHE A 18 -16.83 -3.06 -2.30
N LEU A 19 -16.46 -2.27 -3.31
CA LEU A 19 -15.99 -0.89 -3.11
C LEU A 19 -17.04 0.00 -2.44
N LEU A 20 -18.30 -0.09 -2.86
CA LEU A 20 -19.41 0.66 -2.24
C LEU A 20 -19.65 0.25 -0.79
N LEU A 21 -19.54 -1.04 -0.48
CA LEU A 21 -19.64 -1.55 0.88
C LEU A 21 -18.51 -1.03 1.77
N ILE A 22 -17.25 -1.04 1.29
CA ILE A 22 -16.11 -0.47 2.01
C ILE A 22 -16.32 1.03 2.26
N LEU A 23 -16.79 1.77 1.25
CA LEU A 23 -17.08 3.19 1.38
C LEU A 23 -18.18 3.44 2.43
N ALA A 24 -19.24 2.63 2.43
CA ALA A 24 -20.31 2.73 3.42
C ALA A 24 -19.80 2.45 4.84
N ILE A 25 -18.90 1.47 5.02
CA ILE A 25 -18.25 1.20 6.31
C ILE A 25 -17.42 2.40 6.76
N VAL A 26 -16.60 2.98 5.87
CA VAL A 26 -15.75 4.14 6.20
C VAL A 26 -16.59 5.35 6.60
N ILE A 27 -17.65 5.65 5.85
CA ILE A 27 -18.58 6.73 6.18
C ILE A 27 -19.27 6.45 7.51
N GLY A 28 -19.75 5.21 7.72
CA GLY A 28 -20.35 4.78 8.97
C GLY A 28 -19.41 4.99 10.15
N MET A 29 -18.14 4.55 10.04
CA MET A 29 -17.13 4.78 11.07
C MET A 29 -16.95 6.27 11.33
N MET A 30 -16.72 7.09 10.30
CA MET A 30 -16.56 8.54 10.49
C MET A 30 -17.78 9.24 11.13
N ILE A 31 -19.00 8.70 10.94
CA ILE A 31 -20.22 9.23 11.57
C ILE A 31 -20.42 8.73 13.00
N PHE A 32 -20.13 7.46 13.30
CA PHE A 32 -20.40 6.87 14.60
C PHE A 32 -19.22 6.95 15.58
N THR A 33 -17.99 7.12 15.07
CA THR A 33 -16.78 7.29 15.87
C THR A 33 -16.24 8.71 15.76
N ASP A 34 -15.52 9.15 16.79
CA ASP A 34 -14.81 10.44 16.78
C ASP A 34 -13.41 10.33 16.15
N ASP A 35 -12.93 9.11 15.91
CA ASP A 35 -11.70 8.86 15.17
C ASP A 35 -11.91 8.95 13.66
N VAL A 36 -11.19 9.89 13.04
CA VAL A 36 -11.19 10.16 11.59
C VAL A 36 -9.92 9.61 10.92
N ILE A 37 -8.85 9.38 11.69
CA ILE A 37 -7.54 8.98 11.16
C ILE A 37 -7.56 7.51 10.74
N PHE A 38 -8.16 6.63 11.57
CA PHE A 38 -8.25 5.22 11.23
C PHE A 38 -9.03 4.94 9.93
N PRO A 39 -10.26 5.46 9.74
CA PRO A 39 -11.00 5.26 8.49
C PRO A 39 -10.27 5.80 7.26
N LEU A 40 -9.48 6.87 7.42
CA LEU A 40 -8.66 7.45 6.36
C LEU A 40 -7.57 6.48 5.89
N GLY A 41 -6.81 5.93 6.83
CA GLY A 41 -5.78 4.91 6.55
C GLY A 41 -6.39 3.63 5.99
N PHE A 42 -7.51 3.18 6.56
CA PHE A 42 -8.21 1.97 6.14
C PHE A 42 -8.68 2.04 4.68
N LEU A 43 -9.35 3.13 4.28
CA LEU A 43 -9.81 3.27 2.89
C LEU A 43 -8.65 3.25 1.89
N SER A 44 -7.61 4.03 2.18
CA SER A 44 -6.42 4.15 1.33
C SER A 44 -5.73 2.79 1.14
N PHE A 45 -5.60 2.03 2.23
CA PHE A 45 -4.98 0.72 2.21
C PHE A 45 -5.84 -0.31 1.48
N ILE A 46 -7.11 -0.47 1.85
CA ILE A 46 -7.99 -1.50 1.27
C ILE A 46 -8.16 -1.31 -0.24
N VAL A 47 -8.34 -0.07 -0.71
CA VAL A 47 -8.48 0.18 -2.16
C VAL A 47 -7.19 -0.16 -2.90
N SER A 48 -6.02 0.09 -2.31
CA SER A 48 -4.74 -0.31 -2.91
C SER A 48 -4.57 -1.83 -3.05
N LEU A 49 -5.21 -2.63 -2.18
CA LEU A 49 -5.18 -4.11 -2.28
C LEU A 49 -5.93 -4.65 -3.49
N PHE A 50 -6.80 -3.86 -4.13
CA PHE A 50 -7.46 -4.31 -5.36
C PHE A 50 -6.47 -4.57 -6.49
N THR A 51 -5.33 -3.89 -6.51
CA THR A 51 -4.26 -4.18 -7.48
C THR A 51 -3.69 -5.59 -7.30
N VAL A 52 -3.58 -6.06 -6.06
CA VAL A 52 -3.16 -7.45 -5.77
C VAL A 52 -4.24 -8.43 -6.26
N SER A 53 -5.50 -8.06 -6.11
CA SER A 53 -6.62 -8.85 -6.65
C SER A 53 -6.56 -8.92 -8.18
N THR A 54 -6.30 -7.83 -8.91
CA THR A 54 -6.19 -7.89 -10.39
C THR A 54 -5.04 -8.78 -10.85
N ILE A 55 -3.90 -8.78 -10.15
CA ILE A 55 -2.80 -9.72 -10.42
C ILE A 55 -3.23 -11.16 -10.16
N SER A 56 -4.01 -11.39 -9.11
CA SER A 56 -4.52 -12.74 -8.78
C SER A 56 -5.49 -13.26 -9.83
N TYR A 57 -6.33 -12.39 -10.41
CA TYR A 57 -7.21 -12.76 -11.53
C TYR A 57 -6.43 -13.06 -12.81
N ASP A 58 -5.32 -12.34 -13.05
CA ASP A 58 -4.46 -12.60 -14.20
C ASP A 58 -3.74 -13.95 -14.10
N ASP A 59 -3.43 -14.39 -12.88
CA ASP A 59 -2.80 -15.68 -12.60
C ASP A 59 -3.80 -16.84 -12.48
N PHE A 60 -5.10 -16.55 -12.40
CA PHE A 60 -6.15 -17.56 -12.28
C PHE A 60 -6.14 -18.48 -13.52
N ASP A 61 -6.19 -19.80 -13.30
CA ASP A 61 -6.12 -20.84 -14.34
C ASP A 61 -4.99 -20.64 -15.38
N ASN A 62 -3.80 -20.20 -14.92
CA ASN A 62 -2.65 -19.89 -15.78
C ASN A 62 -2.93 -18.80 -16.84
N GLY A 63 -3.85 -17.87 -16.56
CA GLY A 63 -4.20 -16.76 -17.45
C GLY A 63 -3.02 -15.91 -17.92
N ASN A 64 -1.92 -15.88 -17.15
CA ASN A 64 -0.68 -15.20 -17.51
C ASN A 64 -0.05 -15.76 -18.79
N ALA A 65 -0.12 -17.08 -19.04
CA ALA A 65 0.39 -17.68 -20.27
C ALA A 65 -0.35 -17.14 -21.49
N PHE A 66 -1.69 -17.03 -21.40
CA PHE A 66 -2.52 -16.43 -22.44
C PHE A 66 -2.25 -14.93 -22.61
N LEU A 67 -2.14 -14.18 -21.51
CA LEU A 67 -1.86 -12.73 -21.53
C LEU A 67 -0.55 -12.40 -22.24
N PHE A 68 0.49 -13.24 -22.12
CA PHE A 68 1.76 -13.04 -22.80
C PHE A 68 1.80 -13.55 -24.25
N THR A 69 0.72 -14.16 -24.77
CA THR A 69 0.54 -14.35 -26.23
C THR A 69 0.10 -13.06 -26.94
N LEU A 70 -0.48 -12.11 -26.19
CA LEU A 70 -0.81 -10.79 -26.71
C LEU A 70 0.47 -9.96 -26.89
N PRO A 71 0.45 -8.87 -27.69
CA PRO A 71 1.60 -7.98 -27.87
C PRO A 71 1.85 -7.09 -26.63
N ILE A 72 2.07 -7.71 -25.47
CA ILE A 72 2.33 -7.11 -24.17
C ILE A 72 3.66 -7.68 -23.65
N THR A 73 4.63 -6.81 -23.37
CA THR A 73 5.90 -7.24 -22.80
C THR A 73 5.79 -7.38 -21.27
N ARG A 74 6.61 -8.26 -20.69
CA ARG A 74 6.71 -8.45 -19.23
C ARG A 74 7.01 -7.15 -18.48
N ASN A 75 7.85 -6.30 -19.07
CA ASN A 75 8.17 -4.99 -18.50
C ASN A 75 6.96 -4.06 -18.48
N HIS A 76 6.17 -4.03 -19.56
CA HIS A 76 4.95 -3.22 -19.61
C HIS A 76 3.90 -3.72 -18.61
N TYR A 77 3.79 -5.04 -18.42
CA TYR A 77 2.88 -5.62 -17.41
C TYR A 77 3.26 -5.18 -15.99
N VAL A 78 4.53 -5.32 -15.60
CA VAL A 78 4.97 -4.92 -14.25
C VAL A 78 4.77 -3.42 -14.03
N SER A 79 5.22 -2.57 -14.96
CA SER A 79 5.05 -1.11 -14.85
C SER A 79 3.58 -0.70 -14.72
N GLU A 80 2.68 -1.37 -15.44
CA GLU A 80 1.25 -1.09 -15.40
C GLU A 80 0.64 -1.45 -14.03
N LYS A 81 0.99 -2.60 -13.43
CA LYS A 81 0.50 -2.97 -12.10
C LYS A 81 0.97 -2.03 -10.99
N TYR A 82 2.22 -1.58 -11.05
CA TYR A 82 2.72 -0.57 -10.11
C TYR A 82 2.01 0.78 -10.28
N PHE A 83 1.78 1.19 -11.53
CA PHE A 83 1.02 2.41 -11.82
C PHE A 83 -0.43 2.31 -11.36
N LEU A 84 -1.09 1.17 -11.58
CA LEU A 84 -2.46 0.90 -11.12
C LEU A 84 -2.55 0.96 -9.59
N GLY A 85 -1.62 0.32 -8.87
CA GLY A 85 -1.52 0.39 -7.41
C GLY A 85 -1.40 1.82 -6.89
N LEU A 86 -0.46 2.59 -7.45
CA LEU A 86 -0.26 3.97 -7.05
C LEU A 86 -1.47 4.84 -7.36
N LEU A 87 -2.06 4.69 -8.55
CA LEU A 87 -3.23 5.47 -8.96
C LEU A 87 -4.43 5.18 -8.05
N LEU A 88 -4.74 3.92 -7.78
CA LEU A 88 -5.84 3.54 -6.91
C LEU A 88 -5.61 3.98 -5.46
N GLY A 89 -4.40 3.78 -4.94
CA GLY A 89 -4.03 4.22 -3.60
C GLY A 89 -4.12 5.74 -3.44
N CYS A 90 -3.60 6.52 -4.40
CA CYS A 90 -3.68 7.97 -4.37
C CYS A 90 -5.12 8.48 -4.52
N MET A 91 -5.93 7.89 -5.41
CA MET A 91 -7.34 8.29 -5.56
C MET A 91 -8.14 8.00 -4.29
N ALA A 92 -7.93 6.84 -3.67
CA ALA A 92 -8.56 6.49 -2.40
C ALA A 92 -8.09 7.41 -1.26
N TRP A 93 -6.80 7.74 -1.22
CA TRP A 93 -6.25 8.68 -0.25
C TRP A 93 -6.88 10.08 -0.39
N VAL A 94 -6.93 10.65 -1.60
CA VAL A 94 -7.58 11.95 -1.84
C VAL A 94 -9.06 11.91 -1.42
N LEU A 95 -9.77 10.84 -1.77
CA LEU A 95 -11.17 10.69 -1.38
C LEU A 95 -11.32 10.58 0.15
N ALA A 96 -10.45 9.82 0.80
CA ALA A 96 -10.43 9.65 2.25
C ALA A 96 -10.12 10.97 2.98
N THR A 97 -9.17 11.76 2.48
CA THR A 97 -8.83 13.07 3.08
C THR A 97 -9.97 14.06 2.95
N VAL A 98 -10.64 14.11 1.79
CA VAL A 98 -11.81 14.96 1.59
C VAL A 98 -12.95 14.58 2.53
N LEU A 99 -13.26 13.29 2.65
CA LEU A 99 -14.27 12.80 3.61
C LEU A 99 -13.87 13.13 5.06
N GLY A 100 -12.59 12.96 5.39
CA GLY A 100 -12.05 13.31 6.70
C GLY A 100 -12.26 14.79 7.02
N ILE A 101 -11.90 15.70 6.10
CA ILE A 101 -12.07 17.15 6.28
C ILE A 101 -13.55 17.49 6.52
N ILE A 102 -14.46 16.95 5.71
CA ILE A 102 -15.91 17.16 5.87
C ILE A 102 -16.34 16.75 7.28
N THR A 103 -15.92 15.58 7.75
CA THR A 103 -16.33 15.06 9.06
C THR A 103 -15.75 15.88 10.22
N THR A 104 -14.49 16.32 10.11
CA THR A 104 -13.87 17.19 11.12
C THR A 104 -14.55 18.55 11.22
N VAL A 105 -14.99 19.12 10.10
CA VAL A 105 -15.71 20.41 10.08
C VAL A 105 -17.13 20.28 10.66
N LEU A 106 -17.77 19.12 10.49
CA LEU A 106 -19.14 18.90 11.00
C LEU A 106 -19.18 18.56 12.49
N LYS A 107 -18.13 17.93 13.02
CA LYS A 107 -18.09 17.42 14.40
C LYS A 107 -17.11 18.12 15.33
N ASP A 108 -16.27 19.02 14.80
CA ASP A 108 -15.18 19.69 15.53
C ASP A 108 -14.28 18.71 16.31
N THR A 109 -13.98 17.55 15.72
CA THR A 109 -13.21 16.49 16.40
C THR A 109 -11.72 16.81 16.52
N LEU A 110 -11.11 17.24 15.42
CA LEU A 110 -9.65 17.40 15.29
C LEU A 110 -9.33 18.70 14.53
N PRO A 111 -8.26 19.41 14.89
CA PRO A 111 -7.74 20.50 14.08
C PRO A 111 -7.44 20.02 12.65
N ILE A 112 -7.87 20.80 11.66
CA ILE A 112 -7.67 20.45 10.23
C ILE A 112 -6.17 20.30 9.91
N THR A 113 -5.30 21.05 10.57
CA THR A 113 -3.84 20.94 10.43
C THR A 113 -3.34 19.54 10.76
N ASP A 114 -3.87 18.94 11.82
CA ASP A 114 -3.41 17.65 12.35
C ASP A 114 -3.97 16.50 11.50
N LEU A 115 -5.20 16.67 10.98
CA LEU A 115 -5.77 15.76 9.99
C LEU A 115 -4.94 15.76 8.70
N VAL A 116 -4.56 16.94 8.18
CA VAL A 116 -3.76 17.03 6.95
C VAL A 116 -2.38 16.40 7.17
N GLN A 117 -1.73 16.67 8.31
CA GLN A 117 -0.43 16.07 8.64
C GLN A 117 -0.50 14.54 8.78
N SER A 118 -1.51 14.01 9.48
CA SER A 118 -1.71 12.57 9.62
C SER A 118 -2.03 11.91 8.27
N SER A 119 -2.84 12.56 7.43
CA SER A 119 -3.11 12.08 6.08
C SER A 119 -1.85 12.01 5.21
N LEU A 120 -0.96 13.00 5.31
CA LEU A 120 0.31 13.02 4.58
C LEU A 120 1.27 11.93 5.05
N MET A 121 1.21 11.52 6.33
CA MET A 121 1.98 10.39 6.85
C MET A 121 1.45 9.02 6.39
N ILE A 122 0.15 8.92 6.11
CA ILE A 122 -0.45 7.68 5.60
C ILE A 122 0.03 7.37 4.18
N LEU A 123 0.31 8.39 3.37
CA LEU A 123 0.76 8.23 1.98
C LEU A 123 2.07 7.41 1.83
N PRO A 124 3.19 7.74 2.50
CA PRO A 124 4.41 6.93 2.40
C PRO A 124 4.22 5.51 2.95
N ILE A 125 3.42 5.33 4.02
CA ILE A 125 3.11 4.00 4.56
C ILE A 125 2.41 3.15 3.49
N MET A 126 1.40 3.70 2.83
CA MET A 126 0.67 3.03 1.75
C MET A 126 1.59 2.65 0.58
N ILE A 127 2.51 3.54 0.18
CA ILE A 127 3.50 3.26 -0.88
C ILE A 127 4.43 2.11 -0.47
N VAL A 128 4.94 2.11 0.76
CA VAL A 128 5.83 1.05 1.27
C VAL A 128 5.13 -0.30 1.29
N VAL A 129 3.88 -0.32 1.73
CA VAL A 129 3.08 -1.55 1.75
C VAL A 129 2.88 -2.08 0.33
N GLN A 130 2.55 -1.24 -0.65
CA GLN A 130 2.47 -1.67 -2.05
C GLN A 130 3.83 -2.17 -2.58
N ALA A 131 4.92 -1.47 -2.25
CA ALA A 131 6.27 -1.87 -2.65
C ALA A 131 6.64 -3.25 -2.09
N ILE A 132 6.14 -3.64 -0.92
CA ILE A 132 6.36 -4.99 -0.40
C ILE A 132 5.40 -5.98 -1.08
N MET A 133 4.10 -5.68 -1.18
CA MET A 133 3.09 -6.65 -1.60
C MET A 133 3.21 -7.06 -3.08
N LEU A 134 3.44 -6.10 -3.98
CA LEU A 134 3.49 -6.35 -5.43
C LEU A 134 4.54 -7.39 -5.86
N PRO A 135 5.82 -7.36 -5.43
CA PRO A 135 6.80 -8.36 -5.83
C PRO A 135 6.47 -9.77 -5.33
N PHE A 136 5.92 -9.91 -4.11
CA PHE A 136 5.49 -11.21 -3.59
C PHE A 136 4.33 -11.77 -4.41
N GLN A 137 3.34 -10.93 -4.74
CA GLN A 137 2.20 -11.37 -5.54
C GLN A 137 2.62 -11.78 -6.96
N LEU A 138 3.51 -11.01 -7.60
CA LEU A 138 4.02 -11.34 -8.95
C LEU A 138 4.84 -12.63 -8.96
N LYS A 139 5.58 -12.91 -7.87
CA LYS A 139 6.40 -14.13 -7.74
C LYS A 139 5.54 -15.36 -7.52
N PHE A 140 4.72 -15.36 -6.48
CA PHE A 140 4.06 -16.57 -5.98
C PHE A 140 2.66 -16.78 -6.57
N GLY A 141 2.00 -15.71 -7.02
CA GLY A 141 0.70 -15.81 -7.67
C GLY A 141 -0.45 -16.22 -6.73
N GLY A 142 -1.69 -15.92 -7.15
CA GLY A 142 -2.92 -16.32 -6.47
C GLY A 142 -2.90 -16.26 -4.93
N ASP A 143 -3.43 -17.31 -4.29
CA ASP A 143 -3.51 -17.43 -2.83
C ASP A 143 -2.15 -17.72 -2.16
N LYS A 144 -1.19 -18.31 -2.90
CA LYS A 144 0.17 -18.52 -2.39
C LYS A 144 0.90 -17.19 -2.18
N GLY A 145 0.61 -16.19 -3.01
CA GLY A 145 1.06 -14.81 -2.82
C GLY A 145 0.58 -14.21 -1.51
N ARG A 146 -0.68 -14.45 -1.13
CA ARG A 146 -1.26 -13.97 0.14
C ARG A 146 -0.57 -14.57 1.35
N ILE A 147 -0.35 -15.88 1.33
CA ILE A 147 0.38 -16.58 2.40
C ILE A 147 1.82 -16.06 2.49
N ALA A 148 2.50 -15.86 1.35
CA ALA A 148 3.85 -15.31 1.32
C ALA A 148 3.90 -13.87 1.87
N MET A 149 2.88 -13.04 1.59
CA MET A 149 2.79 -11.69 2.16
C MET A 149 2.62 -11.73 3.68
N ILE A 150 1.74 -12.59 4.22
CA ILE A 150 1.57 -12.75 5.67
C ILE A 150 2.88 -13.20 6.31
N GLY A 151 3.57 -14.17 5.69
CA GLY A 151 4.90 -14.61 6.14
C GLY A 151 5.94 -13.50 6.09
N ALA A 152 5.93 -12.63 5.07
CA ALA A 152 6.82 -11.50 4.96
C ALA A 152 6.58 -10.46 6.07
N PHE A 153 5.33 -10.06 6.32
CA PHE A 153 4.99 -9.13 7.40
C PHE A 153 5.31 -9.72 8.78
N GLY A 154 4.97 -10.99 9.01
CA GLY A 154 5.29 -11.68 10.26
C GLY A 154 6.80 -11.81 10.48
N GLY A 155 7.55 -12.18 9.45
CA GLY A 155 9.01 -12.26 9.51
C GLY A 155 9.65 -10.90 9.78
N LEU A 156 9.16 -9.84 9.13
CA LEU A 156 9.63 -8.48 9.35
C LEU A 156 9.39 -8.06 10.81
N ALA A 157 8.20 -8.31 11.36
CA ALA A 157 7.91 -8.03 12.78
C ALA A 157 8.84 -8.78 13.74
N VAL A 158 9.12 -10.06 13.49
CA VAL A 158 10.05 -10.86 14.31
C VAL A 158 11.48 -10.30 14.22
N ILE A 159 11.95 -9.97 13.01
CA ILE A 159 13.28 -9.37 12.81
C ILE A 159 13.41 -8.06 13.57
N THR A 160 12.41 -7.18 13.49
CA THR A 160 12.42 -5.91 14.23
C THR A 160 12.49 -6.14 15.74
N LEU A 161 11.74 -7.10 16.28
CA LEU A 161 11.79 -7.45 17.70
C LEU A 161 13.16 -8.00 18.12
N VAL A 162 13.77 -8.85 17.30
CA VAL A 162 15.11 -9.39 17.55
C VAL A 162 16.16 -8.29 17.51
N ILE A 163 16.06 -7.34 16.59
CA ILE A 163 16.99 -6.19 16.51
C ILE A 163 16.85 -5.30 17.75
N VAL A 164 15.62 -4.94 18.14
CA VAL A 164 15.39 -4.05 19.29
C VAL A 164 15.88 -4.71 20.58
N LYS A 165 15.43 -5.93 20.87
CA LYS A 165 15.82 -6.65 22.08
C LYS A 165 17.28 -7.10 22.06
N GLY A 166 17.80 -7.43 20.88
CA GLY A 166 19.20 -7.83 20.69
C GLY A 166 20.16 -6.65 20.87
N ALA A 167 19.81 -5.46 20.39
CA ALA A 167 20.60 -4.25 20.62
C ALA A 167 20.63 -3.86 22.10
N GLU A 168 19.49 -3.97 22.79
CA GLU A 168 19.39 -3.74 24.23
C GLU A 168 20.25 -4.74 25.02
N ALA A 169 20.15 -6.04 24.71
CA ALA A 169 20.85 -7.10 25.46
C ALA A 169 22.37 -7.21 25.15
N ILE A 170 22.80 -6.91 23.92
CA ILE A 170 24.19 -7.13 23.48
C ILE A 170 25.00 -5.84 23.53
N PHE A 171 24.40 -4.71 23.15
CA PHE A 171 25.11 -3.43 23.04
C PHE A 171 24.80 -2.47 24.17
N ASN A 172 23.83 -2.78 25.05
CA ASN A 172 23.35 -1.89 26.11
C ASN A 172 22.91 -0.52 25.56
N ILE A 173 22.55 -0.49 24.27
CA ILE A 173 22.03 0.67 23.56
C ILE A 173 20.52 0.50 23.52
N ASP A 174 19.83 1.33 24.28
CA ASP A 174 18.39 1.42 24.19
C ASP A 174 18.02 2.23 22.93
N LEU A 175 17.76 1.50 21.84
CA LEU A 175 17.37 2.06 20.54
C LEU A 175 16.11 2.92 20.64
N VAL A 176 15.23 2.65 21.62
CA VAL A 176 14.04 3.46 21.88
C VAL A 176 14.45 4.81 22.46
N SER A 177 15.35 4.82 23.44
CA SER A 177 15.88 6.06 24.02
C SER A 177 16.65 6.94 23.02
N LEU A 178 17.32 6.35 22.02
CA LEU A 178 17.98 7.11 20.95
C LEU A 178 16.96 7.74 19.98
N LEU A 179 15.82 7.10 19.77
CA LEU A 179 14.73 7.65 18.97
C LEU A 179 14.07 8.83 19.70
N ASP A 180 13.87 8.69 21.01
CA ASP A 180 13.28 9.74 21.86
C ASP A 180 14.18 10.97 22.02
N ASN A 181 15.50 10.79 21.93
CA ASN A 181 16.49 11.87 22.01
C ASN A 181 16.89 12.45 20.64
N MET A 182 16.24 12.04 19.54
CA MET A 182 16.49 12.68 18.25
C MET A 182 16.07 14.16 18.30
N PRO A 183 16.82 15.07 17.65
CA PRO A 183 16.39 16.45 17.50
C PRO A 183 14.96 16.50 16.94
N THR A 184 14.13 17.41 17.45
CA THR A 184 12.78 17.63 16.92
C THR A 184 12.86 18.13 15.49
N VAL A 185 12.95 17.20 14.54
CA VAL A 185 12.87 17.49 13.11
C VAL A 185 11.47 18.03 12.84
N SER A 186 11.35 19.10 12.06
CA SER A 186 10.03 19.61 11.71
C SER A 186 9.22 18.53 11.01
N MET A 187 7.95 18.39 11.38
CA MET A 187 7.06 17.34 10.87
C MET A 187 7.04 17.30 9.33
N GLY A 188 7.13 18.47 8.67
CA GLY A 188 7.21 18.57 7.21
C GLY A 188 8.48 17.95 6.62
N VAL A 189 9.64 18.10 7.25
CA VAL A 189 10.89 17.47 6.81
C VAL A 189 10.82 15.95 7.00
N LEU A 190 10.24 15.49 8.11
CA LEU A 190 10.04 14.05 8.35
C LEU A 190 9.14 13.43 7.27
N ILE A 191 8.02 14.09 6.92
CA ILE A 191 7.12 13.65 5.83
C ILE A 191 7.88 13.58 4.51
N ALA A 192 8.65 14.62 4.17
CA ALA A 192 9.39 14.67 2.91
C ALA A 192 10.41 13.53 2.82
N ILE A 193 11.17 13.28 3.89
CA ILE A 193 12.13 12.17 3.97
C ILE A 193 11.39 10.83 3.82
N ALA A 194 10.27 10.63 4.53
CA ALA A 194 9.48 9.40 4.45
C ALA A 194 8.96 9.13 3.03
N ILE A 195 8.47 10.16 2.31
CA ILE A 195 8.02 10.04 0.92
C ILE A 195 9.18 9.67 0.00
N ILE A 196 10.35 10.31 0.15
CA ILE A 196 11.54 10.01 -0.66
C ILE A 196 11.96 8.54 -0.45
N ILE A 197 12.03 8.09 0.81
CA ILE A 197 12.36 6.71 1.15
C ILE A 197 11.33 5.73 0.56
N ALA A 198 10.04 6.04 0.68
CA ALA A 198 8.98 5.20 0.15
C ALA A 198 9.05 5.06 -1.39
N LEU A 199 9.32 6.17 -2.09
CA LEU A 199 9.51 6.16 -3.55
C LEU A 199 10.75 5.38 -3.97
N LEU A 200 11.87 5.51 -3.23
CA LEU A 200 13.08 4.72 -3.48
C LEU A 200 12.82 3.22 -3.28
N MET A 201 12.10 2.84 -2.22
CA MET A 201 11.69 1.45 -2.00
C MET A 201 10.81 0.93 -3.13
N LEU A 202 9.88 1.74 -3.63
CA LEU A 202 9.02 1.36 -4.75
C LEU A 202 9.82 1.14 -6.05
N LEU A 203 10.83 1.98 -6.32
CA LEU A 203 11.72 1.80 -7.47
C LEU A 203 12.57 0.53 -7.36
N VAL A 204 13.12 0.25 -6.18
CA VAL A 204 13.87 -1.00 -5.91
C VAL A 204 12.94 -2.20 -6.09
N SER A 205 11.73 -2.11 -5.55
CA SER A 205 10.73 -3.17 -5.67
C SER A 205 10.34 -3.45 -7.11
N MET A 206 10.13 -2.41 -7.92
CA MET A 206 9.84 -2.54 -9.34
C MET A 206 10.97 -3.27 -10.09
N LYS A 207 12.25 -2.97 -9.79
CA LYS A 207 13.39 -3.70 -10.36
C LYS A 207 13.38 -5.19 -9.97
N ILE A 208 13.07 -5.49 -8.72
CA ILE A 208 12.95 -6.88 -8.23
C ILE A 208 11.82 -7.59 -8.97
N SER A 209 10.64 -6.97 -9.09
CA SER A 209 9.49 -7.50 -9.82
C SER A 209 9.79 -7.77 -11.29
N LEU A 210 10.52 -6.88 -11.96
CA LEU A 210 10.96 -7.08 -13.34
C LEU A 210 11.88 -8.29 -13.46
N SER A 211 12.85 -8.44 -12.56
CA SER A 211 13.75 -9.60 -12.54
C SER A 211 12.99 -10.91 -12.32
N ILE A 212 12.03 -10.92 -11.39
CA ILE A 212 11.17 -12.07 -11.11
C ILE A 212 10.36 -12.43 -12.35
N MET A 213 9.68 -11.47 -12.98
CA MET A 213 8.83 -11.72 -14.13
C MET A 213 9.64 -12.20 -15.34
N ASN A 214 10.84 -11.67 -15.57
CA ASN A 214 11.70 -12.09 -16.68
C ASN A 214 12.26 -13.50 -16.50
N LYS A 215 12.41 -13.97 -15.27
CA LYS A 215 12.87 -15.35 -14.96
C LYS A 215 11.72 -16.36 -14.84
N LYS A 216 10.46 -15.91 -14.86
CA LYS A 216 9.29 -16.79 -14.73
C LYS A 216 9.06 -17.53 -16.04
N GLU A 217 8.98 -18.85 -15.97
CA GLU A 217 8.52 -19.72 -17.04
C GLU A 217 7.02 -19.95 -16.85
N PHE A 218 6.24 -19.86 -17.93
CA PHE A 218 4.78 -20.00 -17.96
C PHE A 218 4.40 -21.18 -18.84
#